data_AF-E1NR89-F1
#
_entry.id   AF-E1NR89-F1
#
_cell.length_a   1.000
_cell.length_b   1.000
_cell.length_c   1.000
_cell.angle_alpha   90.00
_cell.angle_beta   90.00
_cell.angle_gamma   90.00
#
_symmetry.space_group_name_H-M   'P 1'
#
loop_
_entity.id
_entity.type
_entity.pdbx_description
1 polymer ?
#
loop_
_entity_poly.entity_id
_entity_poly.type
_entity_poly.pdbx_seq_one_letter_code
_entity_poly.pdbx_strand_id
1 'polypeptide(L)'
;MIKELFDKIAIKRALTRISYEIIEKNKGTENLVLFGIKTRGVYLAKRIAKRIEELEGVKIPVGVLDITLYRDDRQDVSLSNEAVVNSTECNTDVIKK
;
A
#
# COMPACT_ATOMS: atom_id res chain seq x y z
N MET A 1 18.27 24.78 -4.97
CA MET A 1 19.11 23.75 -4.32
C MET A 1 18.22 22.58 -3.95
N ILE A 2 18.52 21.36 -4.40
CA ILE A 2 17.74 20.16 -4.06
C ILE A 2 18.19 19.70 -2.67
N LYS A 3 17.25 19.55 -1.73
CA LYS A 3 17.53 19.09 -0.36
C LYS A 3 16.99 17.68 -0.19
N GLU A 4 17.85 16.75 0.20
CA GLU A 4 17.44 15.40 0.57
C GLU A 4 16.77 15.42 1.95
N LEU A 5 15.54 14.90 2.03
CA LEU A 5 14.79 14.79 3.29
C LEU A 5 15.01 13.45 3.97
N PHE A 6 15.08 12.38 3.18
CA PHE A 6 15.26 11.01 3.65
C PHE A 6 16.28 10.30 2.78
N ASP A 7 17.39 9.92 3.40
CA ASP A 7 18.36 9.02 2.77
C ASP A 7 17.84 7.56 2.76
N LYS A 8 18.59 6.69 2.09
CA LYS A 8 18.27 5.25 1.98
C LYS A 8 18.15 4.56 3.35
N ILE A 9 18.98 4.93 4.33
CA ILE A 9 19.01 4.31 5.65
C ILE A 9 17.79 4.76 6.46
N ALA A 10 17.43 6.05 6.38
CA ALA A 10 16.28 6.66 7.01
C ALA A 10 14.98 6.02 6.49
N ILE A 11 14.83 5.81 5.17
CA ILE A 11 13.68 5.09 4.60
C ILE A 11 13.65 3.65 5.13
N LYS A 12 14.79 2.95 5.17
CA LYS A 12 14.86 1.57 5.67
C LYS A 12 14.36 1.50 7.13
N ARG A 13 14.84 2.40 7.99
CA ARG A 13 14.45 2.50 9.41
C ARG A 13 12.97 2.85 9.56
N ALA A 14 12.47 3.81 8.80
CA ALA A 14 11.07 4.22 8.84
C ALA A 14 10.13 3.06 8.47
N LEU A 15 10.45 2.31 7.41
CA LEU A 15 9.65 1.16 6.99
C LEU A 15 9.67 0.04 8.04
N THR A 16 10.83 -0.23 8.67
CA THR A 16 10.90 -1.18 9.80
C THR A 16 10.01 -0.74 10.95
N ARG A 17 10.10 0.53 11.38
CA ARG A 17 9.28 1.08 12.47
C ARG A 17 7.78 0.95 12.17
N ILE A 18 7.36 1.34 10.97
CA ILE A 18 5.95 1.22 10.53
C ILE A 18 5.49 -0.23 10.57
N SER A 19 6.36 -1.19 10.18
CA SER A 19 6.01 -2.62 10.18
C SER A 19 5.73 -3.13 11.60
N TYR A 20 6.59 -2.78 12.58
CA TYR A 20 6.34 -3.11 14.00
C TYR A 20 5.06 -2.45 14.52
N GLU A 21 4.85 -1.16 14.25
CA GLU A 21 3.66 -0.45 14.70
C GLU A 21 2.37 -1.06 14.14
N ILE A 22 2.38 -1.55 12.90
CA ILE A 22 1.22 -2.26 12.31
C ILE A 22 0.94 -3.55 13.09
N ILE A 23 1.96 -4.36 13.35
CA ILE A 23 1.82 -5.64 14.07
C ILE A 23 1.30 -5.40 15.49
N GLU A 24 1.93 -4.48 16.22
CA GLU A 24 1.57 -4.18 17.61
C GLU A 24 0.14 -3.65 17.73
N LYS A 25 -0.26 -2.70 16.86
CA LYS A 25 -1.61 -2.11 16.89
C LYS A 25 -2.70 -3.11 16.57
N ASN A 26 -2.42 -4.09 15.70
CA ASN A 26 -3.39 -5.12 15.32
C ASN A 26 -3.27 -6.39 16.18
N LYS A 27 -2.39 -6.40 17.20
CA LYS A 27 -2.13 -7.54 18.09
C LYS A 27 -1.72 -8.81 17.33
N GLY A 28 -0.93 -8.63 16.26
CA GLY A 28 -0.49 -9.69 15.38
C GLY A 28 -0.80 -9.41 13.91
N THR A 29 -0.76 -10.47 13.11
CA THR A 29 -0.98 -10.43 11.65
C THR A 29 -2.29 -11.11 11.23
N GLU A 30 -3.08 -11.57 12.20
CA GLU A 30 -4.38 -12.19 11.95
C GLU A 30 -5.34 -11.17 11.32
N ASN A 31 -5.97 -11.56 10.22
CA ASN A 31 -6.92 -10.73 9.47
C ASN A 31 -6.35 -9.39 8.97
N LEU A 32 -5.02 -9.32 8.75
CA LEU A 32 -4.36 -8.15 8.19
C LEU A 32 -4.24 -8.23 6.66
N VAL A 33 -4.63 -7.15 5.98
CA VAL A 33 -4.41 -6.94 4.54
C VAL A 33 -3.84 -5.54 4.32
N LEU A 34 -2.91 -5.38 3.38
CA LEU A 34 -2.40 -4.06 2.98
C LEU A 34 -2.89 -3.67 1.60
N PHE A 35 -3.31 -2.42 1.45
CA PHE A 35 -3.59 -1.83 0.14
C PHE A 35 -2.60 -0.72 -0.16
N GLY A 36 -1.92 -0.84 -1.30
CA GLY A 36 -1.08 0.22 -1.84
C GLY A 36 -1.88 1.11 -2.78
N ILE A 37 -1.99 2.39 -2.45
CA ILE A 37 -2.57 3.39 -3.36
C ILE A 37 -1.56 3.70 -4.47
N LYS A 38 -1.99 3.63 -5.73
CA LYS A 38 -1.11 3.93 -6.86
C LYS A 38 -0.57 5.37 -6.78
N THR A 39 0.68 5.62 -7.20
CA THR A 39 1.63 4.68 -7.83
C THR A 39 2.65 4.13 -6.83
N ARG A 40 3.37 4.99 -6.11
CA ARG A 40 4.47 4.58 -5.22
C ARG A 40 4.00 3.85 -3.95
N GLY A 41 2.75 4.07 -3.51
CA GLY A 41 2.17 3.39 -2.35
C GLY A 41 2.16 1.87 -2.50
N VAL A 42 1.98 1.36 -3.73
CA VAL A 42 2.07 -0.09 -4.04
C VAL A 42 3.43 -0.67 -3.68
N TYR A 43 4.51 0.02 -4.04
CA TYR A 43 5.86 -0.45 -3.73
C TYR A 43 6.17 -0.39 -2.23
N LEU A 44 5.65 0.62 -1.54
CA LEU A 44 5.78 0.72 -0.07
C LEU A 44 4.99 -0.39 0.63
N ALA A 45 3.75 -0.66 0.22
CA ALA A 45 2.92 -1.73 0.76
C ALA A 45 3.60 -3.10 0.59
N LYS A 46 4.16 -3.40 -0.59
CA LYS A 46 4.94 -4.63 -0.83
C LYS A 46 6.18 -4.72 0.07
N ARG A 47 6.88 -3.61 0.30
CA ARG A 47 8.06 -3.57 1.19
C ARG A 47 7.68 -3.78 2.65
N ILE A 48 6.56 -3.22 3.10
CA ILE A 48 6.05 -3.41 4.46
C ILE A 48 5.61 -4.87 4.64
N ALA A 49 4.85 -5.42 3.70
CA ALA A 49 4.44 -6.83 3.74
C ALA A 49 5.63 -7.79 3.82
N LYS A 50 6.67 -7.56 3.01
CA LYS A 50 7.90 -8.36 3.09
C LYS A 50 8.57 -8.27 4.46
N ARG A 51 8.58 -7.08 5.08
CA ARG A 51 9.14 -6.92 6.43
C ARG A 51 8.31 -7.64 7.48
N ILE A 52 6.99 -7.57 7.38
CA ILE A 52 6.10 -8.31 8.29
C ILE A 52 6.32 -9.81 8.13
N GLU A 53 6.49 -10.31 6.91
CA GLU A 53 6.87 -11.70 6.64
C GLU A 53 8.24 -12.07 7.24
N GLU A 54 9.25 -11.19 7.15
CA GLU A 54 10.57 -11.38 7.77
C GLU A 54 10.51 -11.41 9.31
N LEU A 55 9.54 -10.72 9.94
CA LEU A 55 9.40 -10.59 11.39
C LEU A 55 8.55 -11.70 12.01
N GLU A 56 7.41 -12.02 11.38
CA GLU A 56 6.39 -12.92 11.93
C GLU A 56 6.31 -14.26 11.18
N GLY A 57 7.01 -14.40 10.06
CA GLY A 57 6.93 -15.60 9.20
C GLY A 57 5.60 -15.72 8.43
N VAL A 58 4.74 -14.70 8.49
CA VAL A 58 3.41 -14.72 7.86
C VAL A 58 3.39 -13.82 6.63
N LYS A 59 3.00 -14.39 5.50
CA LYS A 59 2.81 -13.65 4.26
C LYS A 59 1.43 -13.00 4.22
N ILE A 60 1.39 -11.68 4.37
CA ILE A 60 0.15 -10.91 4.30
C ILE A 60 -0.26 -10.58 2.86
N PRO A 61 -1.56 -10.59 2.52
CA PRO A 61 -2.04 -10.15 1.22
C PRO A 61 -1.77 -8.66 0.98
N VAL A 62 -1.39 -8.33 -0.25
CA VAL A 62 -1.20 -6.94 -0.69
C VAL A 62 -2.04 -6.68 -1.92
N GLY A 63 -2.96 -5.73 -1.82
CA GLY A 63 -3.78 -5.26 -2.93
C GLY A 63 -3.33 -3.91 -3.48
N VAL A 64 -3.88 -3.55 -4.64
CA VAL A 64 -3.65 -2.27 -5.31
C VAL A 64 -4.95 -1.49 -5.39
N LEU A 65 -4.92 -0.23 -4.97
CA LEU A 65 -6.05 0.69 -5.09
C LEU A 65 -5.72 1.81 -6.08
N ASP A 66 -6.51 1.93 -7.14
CA ASP A 66 -6.43 3.02 -8.10
C ASP A 66 -7.51 4.06 -7.82
N ILE A 67 -7.10 5.19 -7.25
CA ILE A 67 -8.00 6.28 -6.87
C ILE A 67 -8.24 7.29 -8.02
N THR A 68 -7.75 7.01 -9.23
CA THR A 68 -7.77 7.96 -10.36
C THR A 68 -9.16 8.51 -10.65
N LEU A 69 -10.18 7.66 -10.67
CA LEU A 69 -11.57 8.04 -10.97
C LEU A 69 -12.31 8.66 -9.79
N TYR A 70 -11.76 8.58 -8.59
CA TYR A 70 -12.37 9.09 -7.35
C TYR A 70 -11.86 10.48 -6.97
N ARG A 71 -11.02 11.09 -7.82
CA ARG A 71 -10.42 12.39 -7.59
C ARG A 71 -11.22 13.48 -8.31
N ASP A 72 -11.66 14.47 -7.55
CA ASP A 72 -12.37 15.67 -8.01
C ASP A 72 -11.45 16.67 -8.73
N ASP A 73 -10.16 16.64 -8.42
CA ASP A 73 -9.13 17.52 -8.97
C ASP A 73 -8.59 17.11 -10.35
N ARG A 74 -9.16 16.06 -10.98
CA ARG A 74 -8.75 15.60 -12.32
C ARG A 74 -9.75 16.04 -13.39
N GLN A 75 -9.34 17.00 -14.21
CA GLN A 75 -10.13 17.53 -15.33
C GLN A 75 -10.04 16.65 -16.60
N ASP A 76 -9.06 15.75 -16.68
CA ASP A 76 -8.74 14.96 -17.89
C ASP A 76 -9.39 13.57 -17.96
N VAL A 77 -10.59 13.39 -17.41
CA VAL A 77 -11.38 12.15 -17.69
C VAL A 77 -12.11 12.25 -19.04
N SER A 78 -11.93 13.36 -19.77
CA SER A 78 -12.77 13.74 -20.92
C SER A 78 -12.21 13.39 -22.31
N LEU A 79 -11.03 12.76 -22.45
CA LEU A 79 -10.36 12.71 -23.78
C LEU A 79 -9.96 11.33 -24.33
N SER A 80 -10.27 10.21 -23.68
CA SER A 80 -10.16 8.90 -24.35
C SER A 80 -10.93 7.82 -23.62
N ASN A 81 -11.99 7.32 -24.27
CA ASN A 81 -12.71 6.06 -24.05
C ASN A 81 -13.11 5.74 -22.61
N GLU A 82 -14.42 5.79 -22.35
CA GLU A 82 -15.17 5.22 -21.21
C GLU A 82 -14.36 5.00 -19.93
N ALA A 83 -14.65 5.77 -18.86
CA ALA A 83 -14.01 5.61 -17.56
C ALA A 83 -14.00 4.13 -17.11
N VAL A 84 -12.87 3.44 -17.35
CA VAL A 84 -12.71 2.05 -16.96
C VAL A 84 -12.52 2.05 -15.46
N VAL A 85 -13.47 1.45 -14.74
CA VAL A 85 -13.31 1.17 -13.31
C VAL A 85 -12.07 0.30 -13.17
N ASN A 86 -10.94 0.92 -12.85
CA ASN A 86 -9.69 0.21 -12.60
C ASN A 86 -9.93 -0.62 -11.34
N SER A 87 -10.11 -1.93 -11.54
CA SER A 87 -10.41 -2.87 -10.49
C SER A 87 -9.37 -2.82 -9.38
N THR A 88 -9.84 -2.80 -8.14
CA THR A 88 -9.01 -3.09 -6.99
C THR A 88 -8.50 -4.53 -7.12
N GLU A 89 -7.21 -4.70 -7.40
CA GLU A 89 -6.61 -6.02 -7.47
C GLU A 89 -6.29 -6.48 -6.05
N CYS A 90 -7.03 -7.46 -5.55
CA CYS A 90 -6.70 -8.18 -4.33
C CYS A 90 -7.14 -9.64 -4.47
N ASN A 91 -6.22 -10.58 -4.24
CA ASN A 91 -6.53 -12.01 -4.27
C ASN A 91 -7.23 -12.48 -2.99
N THR A 92 -7.79 -11.57 -2.19
CA THR A 92 -8.40 -11.85 -0.89
C THR A 92 -9.69 -11.06 -0.77
N ASP A 93 -10.77 -11.74 -0.39
CA ASP A 93 -12.06 -11.10 -0.12
C ASP A 93 -11.96 -10.36 1.22
N VAL A 94 -12.18 -9.05 1.18
CA VAL A 94 -12.09 -8.16 2.35
C VAL A 94 -13.45 -8.00 3.04
N ILE A 95 -14.56 -8.39 2.39
CA ILE A 95 -15.94 -8.12 2.85
C ILE A 95 -16.51 -9.28 3.67
N LYS A 96 -15.95 -10.50 3.54
CA LYS A 96 -16.51 -11.72 4.16
C LYS A 96 -15.69 -12.31 5.31
N LYS A 97 -14.84 -11.53 5.99
CA LYS A 97 -13.98 -12.02 7.07
C LYS A 97 -14.26 -11.33 8.40
#